data_AF-A0A9D8Z8Z5-F1
#
_entry.id   AF-A0A9D8Z8Z5-F1
#
_cell.length_a   1.000
_cell.length_b   1.000
_cell.length_c   1.000
_cell.angle_alpha   90.00
_cell.angle_beta   90.00
_cell.angle_gamma   90.00
#
_symmetry.space_group_name_H-M   'P 1'
#
loop_
_entity.id
_entity.type
_entity.pdbx_description
1 polymer ?
#
loop_
_entity_poly.entity_id
_entity_poly.type
_entity_poly.pdbx_seq_one_letter_code
_entity_poly.pdbx_strand_id
1 'polypeptide(L)'
;MRYLFALPLTIIPLGLYIVLAMGPSGVFVFDRELFSQAMISGGTVSLTQGDGLMAFGVAILFLEVVKATRIGFAPVLDHVLSVLIVMVYVIIFIVWAPASTALFALLTLIALVDVLAGLWISLNVARRDVAISPGGSF
;
A
#
# COMPACT_ATOMS: atom_id res chain seq x y z
N MET A 1 12.24 20.14 0.07
CA MET A 1 12.38 18.66 -0.09
C MET A 1 11.67 17.84 1.01
N ARG A 2 10.73 18.41 1.78
CA ARG A 2 10.01 17.68 2.86
C ARG A 2 8.68 17.06 2.38
N TYR A 3 8.10 17.57 1.30
CA TYR A 3 6.82 17.11 0.72
C TYR A 3 6.88 15.78 -0.04
N LEU A 4 8.05 15.42 -0.62
CA LEU A 4 8.21 14.15 -1.33
C LEU A 4 8.11 12.92 -0.41
N PHE A 5 8.38 13.11 0.88
CA PHE A 5 8.28 12.04 1.89
C PHE A 5 6.85 11.85 2.43
N ALA A 6 5.95 12.83 2.20
CA ALA A 6 4.55 12.75 2.61
C ALA A 6 3.68 11.95 1.63
N LEU A 7 4.21 11.66 0.43
CA LEU A 7 3.48 10.89 -0.56
C LEU A 7 3.32 9.43 -0.09
N PRO A 8 2.12 8.84 -0.23
CA PRO A 8 1.89 7.42 0.01
C PRO A 8 2.65 6.62 -1.04
N LEU A 9 3.60 5.80 -0.59
CA LEU A 9 4.40 4.88 -1.38
C LEU A 9 3.51 3.82 -2.05
N THR A 10 2.28 3.60 -1.55
CA THR A 10 1.24 2.80 -2.19
C THR A 10 0.88 3.29 -3.60
N ILE A 11 1.25 4.53 -3.98
CA ILE A 11 1.17 4.99 -5.37
C ILE A 11 2.09 4.20 -6.33
N ILE A 12 3.18 3.62 -5.82
CA ILE A 12 4.15 2.88 -6.62
C ILE A 12 3.54 1.56 -7.14
N PRO A 13 2.99 0.66 -6.31
CA PRO A 13 2.32 -0.54 -6.81
C PRO A 13 1.11 -0.20 -7.70
N LEU A 14 0.42 0.91 -7.46
CA LEU A 14 -0.67 1.39 -8.33
C LEU A 14 -0.15 1.69 -9.74
N GLY A 15 0.87 2.54 -9.84
CA GLY A 15 1.46 2.92 -11.13
C GLY A 15 2.06 1.73 -11.84
N LEU A 16 2.72 0.83 -11.10
CA LEU A 16 3.30 -0.38 -11.67
C LEU A 16 2.22 -1.31 -12.23
N TYR A 17 1.11 -1.51 -11.52
CA TYR A 17 -0.03 -2.27 -12.05
C TYR A 17 -0.55 -1.66 -13.35
N ILE A 18 -0.79 -0.34 -13.37
CA ILE A 18 -1.34 0.36 -14.54
C ILE A 18 -0.41 0.18 -15.75
N VAL A 19 0.90 0.41 -15.57
CA VAL A 19 1.89 0.26 -16.65
C VAL A 19 1.92 -1.17 -17.18
N LEU A 20 1.88 -2.17 -16.30
CA LEU A 20 1.87 -3.58 -16.70
C LEU A 20 0.58 -3.98 -17.41
N ALA A 21 -0.57 -3.48 -16.93
CA ALA A 21 -1.87 -3.73 -17.54
C ALA A 21 -2.07 -2.99 -18.88
N MET A 22 -1.33 -1.90 -19.13
CA MET A 22 -1.31 -1.17 -20.40
C MET A 22 -0.25 -1.68 -21.40
N GLY A 23 0.41 -2.79 -21.11
CA GLY A 23 1.52 -3.32 -21.92
C GLY A 23 1.15 -3.62 -23.39
N PRO A 24 2.15 -3.69 -24.30
CA PRO A 24 1.97 -3.68 -25.77
C PRO A 24 1.08 -4.77 -26.35
N SER A 25 0.81 -5.84 -25.61
CA SER A 25 0.07 -7.01 -26.07
C SER A 25 -1.40 -7.03 -25.62
N GLY A 26 -1.84 -6.14 -24.73
CA GLY A 26 -3.20 -6.20 -24.14
C GLY A 26 -3.48 -7.49 -23.36
N VAL A 27 -2.47 -8.35 -23.21
CA VAL A 27 -2.51 -9.59 -22.42
C VAL A 27 -2.09 -9.20 -21.02
N PHE A 28 -2.94 -9.51 -20.05
CA PHE A 28 -2.62 -9.45 -18.63
C PHE A 28 -1.37 -10.29 -18.36
N VAL A 29 -0.21 -9.66 -18.24
CA VAL A 29 1.07 -10.36 -18.05
C VAL A 29 1.21 -10.92 -16.61
N PHE A 30 0.20 -10.71 -15.76
CA PHE A 30 0.22 -11.13 -14.37
C PHE A 30 0.37 -12.64 -14.21
N ASP A 31 -0.17 -13.45 -15.12
CA ASP A 31 -0.10 -14.92 -15.06
C ASP A 31 1.22 -15.49 -15.59
N ARG A 32 2.13 -14.64 -16.07
CA ARG A 32 3.44 -15.11 -16.54
C ARG A 32 4.22 -15.67 -15.37
N GLU A 33 4.50 -16.97 -15.44
CA GLU A 33 5.37 -17.64 -14.47
C GLU A 33 6.78 -17.06 -14.55
N LEU A 34 7.32 -16.69 -13.39
CA LEU A 34 8.70 -16.23 -13.21
C LEU A 34 9.58 -17.34 -12.68
N PHE A 35 9.05 -18.16 -11.79
CA PHE A 35 9.76 -19.23 -11.11
C PHE A 35 8.79 -20.37 -10.80
N SER A 36 9.23 -21.61 -10.96
CA SER A 36 8.46 -22.79 -10.59
C SER A 36 9.39 -23.83 -9.98
N GLN A 37 9.00 -24.38 -8.83
CA GLN A 37 9.80 -25.33 -8.07
C GLN A 37 8.92 -26.46 -7.51
N ALA A 38 9.35 -27.70 -7.75
CA ALA A 38 8.77 -28.87 -7.13
C ALA A 38 9.16 -28.93 -5.64
N MET A 39 8.17 -29.15 -4.78
CA MET A 39 8.33 -29.26 -3.33
C MET A 39 8.47 -30.73 -2.91
N ILE A 40 9.11 -30.95 -1.76
CA ILE A 40 9.26 -32.28 -1.13
C ILE A 40 7.88 -32.89 -0.79
N SER A 41 6.86 -32.06 -0.55
CA SER A 41 5.47 -32.49 -0.35
C SER A 41 4.80 -33.05 -1.59
N GLY A 42 5.45 -32.99 -2.76
CA GLY A 42 4.92 -33.47 -4.05
C GLY A 42 4.11 -32.44 -4.84
N GLY A 43 3.88 -31.23 -4.28
CA GLY A 43 3.26 -30.12 -5.01
C GLY A 43 4.27 -29.27 -5.79
N THR A 44 3.78 -28.45 -6.70
CA THR A 44 4.58 -27.41 -7.38
C THR A 44 4.20 -26.03 -6.85
N VAL A 45 5.19 -25.25 -6.46
CA VAL A 45 5.00 -23.82 -6.16
C VAL A 45 5.43 -23.04 -7.38
N SER A 46 4.48 -22.35 -8.01
CA SER A 46 4.72 -21.43 -9.12
C SER A 46 4.55 -20.00 -8.61
N LEU A 47 5.50 -19.13 -8.94
CA LEU A 47 5.47 -17.71 -8.65
C LEU A 47 5.25 -16.96 -9.96
N THR A 48 4.14 -16.26 -10.04
CA THR A 48 3.79 -15.45 -11.21
C THR A 48 4.28 -14.01 -11.08
N GLN A 49 4.22 -13.25 -12.17
CA GLN A 49 4.45 -11.80 -12.12
C GLN A 49 3.45 -11.08 -11.20
N GLY A 50 2.20 -11.55 -11.16
CA GLY A 50 1.17 -11.04 -10.26
C GLY A 50 1.54 -11.24 -8.79
N ASP A 51 2.04 -12.43 -8.44
CA ASP A 51 2.51 -12.73 -7.09
C ASP A 51 3.69 -11.85 -6.69
N GLY A 52 4.61 -11.60 -7.63
CA GLY A 52 5.72 -10.68 -7.44
C GLY A 52 5.26 -9.24 -7.16
N LEU A 53 4.29 -8.74 -7.93
CA LEU A 53 3.70 -7.42 -7.70
C LEU A 53 2.95 -7.34 -6.37
N MET A 54 2.24 -8.41 -5.99
CA MET A 54 1.56 -8.51 -4.70
C MET A 54 2.57 -8.45 -3.54
N ALA A 55 3.63 -9.26 -3.60
CA ALA A 55 4.69 -9.26 -2.60
C ALA A 55 5.37 -7.89 -2.50
N PHE A 56 5.60 -7.23 -3.63
CA PHE A 56 6.12 -5.86 -3.67
C PHE A 56 5.17 -4.86 -3.00
N GLY A 57 3.87 -4.94 -3.26
CA GLY A 57 2.86 -4.12 -2.60
C GLY A 57 2.88 -4.28 -1.07
N VAL A 58 3.03 -5.52 -0.58
CA VAL A 58 3.15 -5.80 0.86
C VAL A 58 4.44 -5.21 1.43
N ALA A 59 5.56 -5.31 0.71
CA ALA A 59 6.83 -4.70 1.13
C ALA A 59 6.71 -3.16 1.21
N ILE A 60 6.03 -2.54 0.25
CA ILE A 60 5.74 -1.10 0.26
C ILE A 60 4.90 -0.70 1.48
N LEU A 61 3.87 -1.49 1.82
CA LEU A 61 3.06 -1.25 3.04
C LEU A 61 3.92 -1.30 4.30
N PHE A 62 4.86 -2.24 4.40
CA PHE A 62 5.79 -2.29 5.52
C PHE A 62 6.63 -1.01 5.61
N LEU A 63 7.12 -0.50 4.48
CA LEU A 63 7.87 0.76 4.45
C LEU A 63 7.02 1.96 4.88
N GLU A 64 5.74 2.00 4.49
CA GLU A 64 4.79 3.01 4.96
C GLU A 64 4.61 2.99 6.48
N VAL A 65 4.38 1.80 7.04
CA VAL A 65 4.23 1.65 8.50
C VAL A 65 5.49 2.13 9.22
N VAL A 66 6.69 1.76 8.75
CA VAL A 66 7.95 2.23 9.32
C VAL A 66 8.07 3.75 9.20
N LYS A 67 7.74 4.32 8.04
CA LYS A 67 7.76 5.78 7.81
C LYS A 67 6.85 6.52 8.77
N ALA A 68 5.64 6.00 9.01
CA ALA A 68 4.64 6.61 9.88
C ALA A 68 5.06 6.61 11.37
N THR A 69 6.01 5.77 11.80
CA THR A 69 6.55 5.81 13.17
C THR A 69 7.55 6.94 13.42
N ARG A 70 8.02 7.63 12.38
CA ARG A 70 9.08 8.64 12.50
C ARG A 70 8.52 9.98 13.01
N ILE A 71 8.93 10.37 14.22
CA ILE A 71 8.52 11.60 14.89
C ILE A 71 8.98 12.84 14.08
N GLY A 72 8.05 13.77 13.80
CA GLY A 72 8.33 15.07 13.17
C GLY A 72 7.85 15.25 11.72
N PHE A 73 7.20 14.24 11.12
CA PHE A 73 6.47 14.38 9.85
C PHE A 73 5.06 14.93 10.07
N ALA A 74 4.48 15.59 9.06
CA ALA A 74 3.17 16.23 9.14
C ALA A 74 2.06 15.16 9.05
N PRO A 75 1.54 14.62 10.18
CA PRO A 75 0.81 13.34 10.16
C PRO A 75 -0.54 13.47 9.45
N VAL A 76 -1.13 14.66 9.50
CA VAL A 76 -2.40 14.99 8.83
C VAL A 76 -2.25 14.96 7.31
N LEU A 77 -1.14 15.48 6.77
CA LEU A 77 -0.94 15.52 5.32
C LEU A 77 -0.75 14.10 4.77
N ASP A 78 0.06 13.29 5.45
CA ASP A 78 0.30 11.89 5.08
C ASP A 78 -1.02 11.10 5.08
N HIS A 79 -1.85 11.28 6.11
CA HIS A 79 -3.16 10.64 6.18
C HIS A 79 -4.09 11.07 5.03
N VAL A 80 -4.23 12.38 4.79
CA VAL A 80 -5.10 12.89 3.71
C VAL A 80 -4.62 12.41 2.34
N LEU A 81 -3.31 12.40 2.08
CA LEU A 81 -2.76 11.90 0.83
C LEU A 81 -3.01 10.39 0.66
N SER A 82 -2.85 9.59 1.72
CA SER A 82 -3.13 8.15 1.68
C SER A 82 -4.61 7.88 1.37
N VAL A 83 -5.53 8.64 1.97
CA VAL A 83 -6.98 8.58 1.66
C VAL A 83 -7.25 8.89 0.19
N LEU A 84 -6.59 9.91 -0.38
CA LEU A 84 -6.72 10.25 -1.80
C LEU A 84 -6.23 9.11 -2.70
N ILE A 85 -5.11 8.48 -2.36
CA ILE A 85 -4.58 7.34 -3.16
C ILE A 85 -5.51 6.13 -3.08
N VAL A 86 -6.08 5.83 -1.92
CA VAL A 86 -7.12 4.78 -1.81
C VAL A 86 -8.31 5.08 -2.70
N MET A 87 -8.76 6.34 -2.75
CA MET A 87 -9.86 6.73 -3.63
C MET A 87 -9.51 6.51 -5.11
N VAL A 88 -8.27 6.81 -5.51
CA VAL A 88 -7.80 6.52 -6.88
C VAL A 88 -7.82 5.02 -7.17
N TYR A 89 -7.35 4.18 -6.24
CA TYR A 89 -7.46 2.72 -6.36
C TYR A 89 -8.92 2.29 -6.59
N VAL A 90 -9.84 2.72 -5.73
CA VAL A 90 -11.26 2.34 -5.81
C VAL A 90 -11.89 2.80 -7.13
N ILE A 91 -11.64 4.04 -7.55
CA ILE A 91 -12.15 4.57 -8.82
C ILE A 91 -11.65 3.74 -9.99
N ILE A 92 -10.36 3.43 -10.03
CA ILE A 92 -9.78 2.62 -11.11
C ILE A 92 -10.37 1.20 -11.10
N PHE A 93 -10.54 0.58 -9.92
CA PHE A 93 -11.14 -0.75 -9.80
C PHE A 93 -12.54 -0.84 -10.40
N ILE A 94 -13.34 0.21 -10.21
CA ILE A 94 -14.73 0.26 -10.69
C ILE A 94 -14.82 0.63 -12.17
N VAL A 95 -13.98 1.56 -12.64
CA VAL A 95 -14.12 2.17 -13.97
C VAL A 95 -13.31 1.43 -15.04
N TRP A 96 -12.15 0.86 -14.68
CA TRP A 96 -11.20 0.33 -15.66
C TRP A 96 -11.26 -1.19 -15.70
N ALA A 97 -11.81 -1.77 -16.77
CA ALA A 97 -11.98 -3.22 -16.92
C ALA A 97 -10.70 -4.05 -16.63
N PRO A 98 -9.48 -3.61 -17.03
CA PRO A 98 -8.25 -4.29 -16.66
C PRO A 98 -8.00 -4.43 -15.17
N ALA A 99 -8.51 -3.51 -14.35
CA ALA A 99 -8.39 -3.57 -12.90
C ALA A 99 -9.31 -4.60 -12.24
N SER A 100 -10.22 -5.25 -12.98
CA SER A 100 -11.16 -6.26 -12.45
C SER A 100 -10.46 -7.61 -12.15
N THR A 101 -9.36 -7.59 -11.39
CA THR A 101 -8.58 -8.75 -10.99
C THR A 101 -8.46 -8.86 -9.48
N ALA A 102 -8.29 -10.10 -8.97
CA ALA A 102 -8.02 -10.34 -7.55
C ALA A 102 -6.75 -9.62 -7.08
N LEU A 103 -5.72 -9.57 -7.95
CA LEU A 103 -4.49 -8.83 -7.68
C LEU A 103 -4.75 -7.35 -7.39
N PHE A 104 -5.51 -6.66 -8.24
CA PHE A 104 -5.81 -5.25 -8.02
C PHE A 104 -6.68 -5.01 -6.78
N ALA A 105 -7.64 -5.91 -6.52
CA ALA A 105 -8.45 -5.87 -5.30
C ALA A 105 -7.58 -6.00 -4.04
N LEU A 106 -6.57 -6.88 -4.05
CA LEU A 106 -5.62 -7.02 -2.95
C LEU A 106 -4.69 -5.81 -2.83
N LEU A 107 -4.21 -5.23 -3.92
CA LEU A 107 -3.44 -3.98 -3.88
C LEU A 107 -4.28 -2.81 -3.32
N THR A 108 -5.58 -2.77 -3.63
CA THR A 108 -6.53 -1.81 -3.06
C THR A 108 -6.68 -2.04 -1.55
N LEU A 109 -6.77 -3.29 -1.12
CA LEU A 109 -6.81 -3.63 0.30
C LEU A 109 -5.53 -3.21 1.02
N ILE A 110 -4.36 -3.38 0.40
CA ILE A 110 -3.09 -2.89 0.94
C ILE A 110 -3.14 -1.37 1.15
N ALA A 111 -3.61 -0.61 0.16
CA ALA A 111 -3.77 0.83 0.29
C ALA A 111 -4.79 1.20 1.39
N LEU A 112 -5.85 0.42 1.57
CA LEU A 112 -6.81 0.62 2.66
C LEU A 112 -6.15 0.40 4.03
N VAL A 113 -5.33 -0.64 4.18
CA VAL A 113 -4.58 -0.91 5.42
C VAL A 113 -3.60 0.22 5.73
N ASP A 114 -2.98 0.82 4.71
CA ASP A 114 -2.11 1.99 4.87
C ASP A 114 -2.85 3.17 5.52
N VAL A 115 -4.04 3.53 5.00
CA VAL A 115 -4.88 4.60 5.58
C VAL A 115 -5.23 4.31 7.04
N LEU A 116 -5.63 3.06 7.33
CA LEU A 116 -5.98 2.64 8.68
C LEU A 116 -4.78 2.76 9.62
N ALA A 117 -3.61 2.26 9.21
CA ALA A 117 -2.37 2.35 10.00
C ALA A 117 -2.00 3.81 10.31
N GLY A 118 -2.09 4.69 9.31
CA GLY A 118 -1.86 6.13 9.50
C GLY A 118 -2.79 6.76 10.54
N LEU A 119 -4.08 6.40 10.51
CA LEU A 119 -5.06 6.86 11.49
C LEU A 119 -4.73 6.35 12.91
N TRP A 120 -4.43 5.06 13.06
CA TRP A 120 -4.10 4.45 14.35
C TRP A 120 -2.89 5.11 15.01
N ILE A 121 -1.83 5.39 14.24
CA ILE A 121 -0.62 6.04 14.75
C ILE A 121 -0.92 7.47 15.22
N SER A 122 -1.67 8.24 14.41
CA SER A 122 -2.05 9.62 14.78
C SER A 122 -2.86 9.67 16.08
N LEU A 123 -3.79 8.73 16.29
CA LEU A 123 -4.60 8.67 17.50
C LEU A 123 -3.77 8.33 18.75
N ASN A 124 -2.79 7.45 18.63
CA ASN A 124 -1.94 7.07 19.75
C ASN A 124 -0.97 8.19 20.17
N VAL A 125 -0.46 8.99 19.22
CA VAL A 125 0.35 10.17 19.54
C VAL A 125 -0.46 11.19 20.35
N ALA A 126 -1.67 11.51 19.89
CA ALA A 126 -2.56 12.44 20.60
C ALA A 126 -2.89 11.99 22.03
N ARG A 127 -3.07 10.68 22.26
CA ARG A 127 -3.29 10.11 23.60
C ARG A 127 -2.08 10.27 24.52
N ARG A 128 -0.85 10.13 23.99
CA ARG A 128 0.37 10.25 24.78
C ARG A 128 0.61 11.69 25.25
N ASP A 129 0.27 12.68 24.43
CA ASP A 129 0.43 14.09 24.78
C ASP A 129 -0.51 14.51 25.93
N VAL A 130 -1.73 13.96 25.99
CA VAL A 130 -2.68 14.23 27.09
C VAL A 130 -2.21 13.67 28.44
N ALA A 131 -1.45 12.56 28.43
CA ALA A 131 -0.92 11.96 29.65
C ALA A 131 0.25 12.75 30.29
N ILE A 132 0.88 13.67 29.55
CA ILE A 132 2.06 14.45 30.00
C ILE A 132 1.66 15.84 30.54
N SER A 133 0.38 16.09 30.84
CA SER A 133 -0.05 17.28 31.58
C SER A 133 -0.32 16.95 33.07
N PRO A 134 0.70 16.76 33.93
CA PRO A 134 0.49 16.76 35.37
C PRO A 134 0.19 18.20 35.84
N GLY A 135 -0.83 18.33 36.69
CA GLY A 135 -1.40 19.58 37.20
C GLY A 135 -0.43 20.73 37.40
N GLY A 136 -0.64 21.80 36.61
CA GLY A 136 -0.17 23.14 36.96
C GLY A 136 -1.03 23.69 38.08
N SER A 137 -0.38 24.01 39.20
CA SER A 137 -0.97 24.61 40.40
C SER A 137 -1.61 25.97 40.13
N PHE A 138 -2.83 26.16 40.64
CA PHE A 138 -3.43 27.47 40.90
C PHE A 138 -2.73 28.18 42.05
#